data_AF-A0A845QM37-F1
#
_entry.id   AF-A0A845QM37-F1
#
_cell.length_a   1.000
_cell.length_b   1.000
_cell.length_c   1.000
_cell.angle_alpha   90.00
_cell.angle_beta   90.00
_cell.angle_gamma   90.00
#
_symmetry.space_group_name_H-M   'P 1'
#
loop_
_entity.id
_entity.type
_entity.pdbx_description
1 polymer ?
#
loop_
_entity_poly.entity_id
_entity_poly.type
_entity_poly.pdbx_seq_one_letter_code
_entity_poly.pdbx_strand_id
1 'polypeptide(L)'
;MKHIYFKLLVILAIISLFMACTGFGNKVRVKVVLLNMNALQTGSIEEILLERTDEVSSGGRTELYGKALKCLQEKKISADMQAGTAFKNQYKINYIKEVEGEVTVDFSSRNLVGTELEERLLIAQIVATLTGSFEEVSRVRFTVDGEPAETLMGHVCIAYSFASPLEAV
;
A
#
# COMPACT_ATOMS: atom_id res chain seq x y z
N MET A 1 30.22 -44.69 -12.77
CA MET A 1 30.29 -43.77 -11.60
C MET A 1 30.40 -42.29 -11.99
N LYS A 2 31.28 -41.87 -12.91
CA LYS A 2 31.44 -40.45 -13.32
C LYS A 2 30.15 -39.73 -13.77
N HIS A 3 29.25 -40.41 -14.48
CA HIS A 3 28.00 -39.80 -14.97
C HIS A 3 26.98 -39.43 -13.89
N ILE A 4 26.99 -40.11 -12.73
CA ILE A 4 26.06 -39.83 -11.63
C ILE A 4 26.47 -38.55 -10.89
N TYR A 5 27.78 -38.37 -10.64
CA TYR A 5 28.30 -37.15 -10.02
C TYR A 5 28.08 -35.91 -10.91
N PHE A 6 28.23 -36.05 -12.23
CA PHE A 6 27.97 -34.95 -13.17
C PHE A 6 26.49 -34.53 -13.18
N LYS A 7 25.55 -35.49 -13.18
CA LYS A 7 24.11 -35.19 -13.08
C LYS A 7 23.76 -34.51 -11.74
N LEU A 8 24.37 -34.96 -10.64
CA LEU A 8 24.15 -34.36 -9.33
C LEU A 8 24.62 -32.89 -9.28
N LEU A 9 25.76 -32.61 -9.91
CA LEU A 9 26.35 -31.27 -9.97
C LEU A 9 25.51 -30.31 -10.82
N VAL A 10 24.96 -30.78 -11.94
CA VAL A 10 24.02 -30.01 -12.77
C VAL A 10 22.73 -29.71 -12.02
N ILE A 11 22.17 -30.66 -11.27
CA ILE A 11 20.96 -30.44 -10.46
C ILE A 11 21.24 -29.43 -9.33
N LEU A 12 22.38 -29.53 -8.65
CA LEU A 12 22.81 -28.56 -7.65
C LEU A 12 23.00 -27.16 -8.23
N ALA A 13 23.57 -27.04 -9.43
CA ALA A 13 23.71 -25.77 -10.13
C ALA A 13 22.36 -25.18 -10.55
N ILE A 14 21.39 -26.02 -10.95
CA ILE A 14 20.03 -25.57 -11.27
C ILE A 14 19.33 -25.11 -10.00
N ILE A 15 19.48 -25.81 -8.87
CA ILE A 15 18.89 -25.40 -7.58
C ILE A 15 19.54 -24.12 -7.06
N SER A 16 20.85 -23.94 -7.19
CA SER A 16 21.53 -22.71 -6.79
C SER A 16 21.18 -21.54 -7.71
N LEU A 17 21.03 -21.78 -9.01
CA LEU A 17 20.54 -20.80 -9.96
C LEU A 17 19.07 -20.46 -9.68
N PHE A 18 18.25 -21.45 -9.33
CA PHE A 18 16.86 -21.24 -8.92
C PHE A 18 16.81 -20.45 -7.62
N MET A 19 17.64 -20.75 -6.62
CA MET A 19 17.74 -19.97 -5.37
C MET A 19 18.25 -18.54 -5.59
N ALA A 20 19.19 -18.34 -6.53
CA ALA A 20 19.65 -17.02 -6.93
C ALA A 20 18.56 -16.23 -7.69
N CYS A 21 17.74 -16.91 -8.49
CA CYS A 21 16.60 -16.32 -9.20
C CYS A 21 15.37 -16.12 -8.29
N THR A 22 15.20 -16.92 -7.24
CA THR A 22 14.09 -16.79 -6.28
C THR A 22 14.43 -15.86 -5.13
N GLY A 23 15.53 -15.10 -5.22
CA GLY A 23 15.89 -13.99 -4.34
C GLY A 23 15.47 -14.20 -2.89
N PHE A 24 16.36 -14.73 -2.05
CA PHE A 24 16.23 -14.56 -0.60
C PHE A 24 16.21 -13.04 -0.36
N GLY A 25 14.99 -12.49 -0.38
CA GLY A 25 14.78 -11.21 -1.06
C GLY A 25 15.22 -10.07 -0.18
N ASN A 26 16.11 -9.22 -0.69
CA ASN A 26 16.46 -7.97 -0.03
C ASN A 26 15.15 -7.29 0.40
N LYS A 27 15.05 -6.96 1.68
CA LYS A 27 13.90 -6.26 2.22
C LYS A 27 14.15 -4.76 2.17
N VAL A 28 13.08 -4.00 1.97
CA VAL A 28 13.09 -2.54 1.98
C VAL A 28 12.16 -2.08 3.09
N ARG A 29 12.61 -1.07 3.85
CA ARG A 29 11.77 -0.43 4.87
C ARG A 29 10.83 0.55 4.20
N VAL A 30 9.55 0.48 4.51
CA VAL A 30 8.50 1.39 4.04
C VAL A 30 7.78 1.99 5.24
N LYS A 31 7.38 3.25 5.12
CA LYS A 31 6.60 3.96 6.13
C LYS A 31 5.11 3.75 5.88
N VAL A 32 4.45 3.01 6.74
CA VAL A 32 3.02 2.73 6.68
C VAL A 32 2.31 3.62 7.69
N VAL A 33 1.27 4.33 7.25
CA VAL A 33 0.51 5.25 8.12
C VAL A 33 -0.81 4.60 8.50
N LEU A 34 -0.97 4.30 9.79
CA LEU A 34 -2.16 3.69 10.40
C LEU A 34 -2.99 4.73 11.13
N LEU A 35 -4.06 4.25 11.79
CA LEU A 35 -4.96 5.10 12.58
C LEU A 35 -4.75 4.85 14.07
N ASN A 36 -4.55 5.91 14.83
CA ASN A 36 -4.62 5.91 16.28
C ASN A 36 -6.09 5.90 16.70
N MET A 37 -6.58 4.72 17.10
CA MET A 37 -7.99 4.53 17.42
C MET A 37 -8.45 5.35 18.65
N ASN A 38 -7.52 5.71 19.54
CA ASN A 38 -7.82 6.53 20.70
C ASN A 38 -8.04 8.00 20.33
N ALA A 39 -7.42 8.47 19.24
CA ALA A 39 -7.53 9.85 18.78
C ALA A 39 -8.76 10.09 17.87
N LEU A 40 -9.46 9.05 17.42
CA LEU A 40 -10.61 9.18 16.52
C LEU A 40 -11.75 10.05 17.08
N GLN A 41 -11.89 10.12 18.41
CA GLN A 41 -12.99 10.85 19.06
C GLN A 41 -12.61 12.29 19.46
N THR A 42 -11.32 12.61 19.54
CA THR A 42 -10.85 13.83 20.23
C THR A 42 -9.69 14.54 19.53
N GLY A 43 -9.06 13.91 18.55
CA GLY A 43 -7.82 14.38 17.95
C GLY A 43 -8.00 15.06 16.59
N SER A 44 -7.01 15.87 16.24
CA SER A 44 -6.84 16.34 14.85
C SER A 44 -6.44 15.18 13.94
N ILE A 45 -6.62 15.30 12.61
CA ILE A 45 -6.22 14.24 11.66
C ILE A 45 -4.75 13.84 11.84
N GLU A 46 -3.86 14.80 12.12
CA GLU A 46 -2.44 14.53 12.35
C GLU A 46 -2.21 13.63 13.58
N GLU A 47 -3.02 13.77 14.63
CA GLU A 47 -2.96 12.91 15.82
C GLU A 47 -3.58 11.52 15.58
N ILE A 48 -4.48 11.43 14.58
CA ILE A 48 -5.08 10.18 14.13
C ILE A 48 -4.07 9.39 13.29
N LEU A 49 -3.18 10.03 12.53
CA LEU A 49 -2.22 9.33 11.67
C LEU A 49 -1.01 8.82 12.49
N LEU A 50 -0.87 7.49 12.57
CA LEU A 50 0.21 6.81 13.29
C LEU A 50 1.23 6.22 12.31
N GLU A 51 2.43 6.78 12.26
CA GLU A 51 3.51 6.22 11.43
C GLU A 51 4.08 4.92 12.00
N ARG A 52 4.27 3.92 11.14
CA ARG A 52 4.93 2.65 11.43
C ARG A 52 5.93 2.33 10.34
N THR A 53 7.06 1.72 10.67
CA THR A 53 7.99 1.20 9.67
C THR A 53 7.79 -0.30 9.49
N ASP A 54 7.53 -0.72 8.26
CA ASP A 54 7.41 -2.13 7.88
C ASP A 54 8.53 -2.55 6.94
N GLU A 55 8.85 -3.84 6.95
CA GLU A 55 9.73 -4.42 5.94
C GLU A 55 8.93 -5.18 4.89
N VAL A 56 9.12 -4.81 3.64
CA VAL A 56 8.54 -5.51 2.48
C VAL A 56 9.65 -6.05 1.59
N SER A 57 9.37 -7.10 0.81
CA SER A 57 10.34 -7.57 -0.17
C SER A 57 10.60 -6.49 -1.23
N SER A 58 11.85 -6.36 -1.65
CA SER A 58 12.25 -5.51 -2.78
C SER A 58 11.48 -5.88 -4.05
N GLY A 59 11.43 -4.94 -4.99
CA GLY A 59 10.71 -5.08 -6.25
C GLY A 59 10.76 -3.80 -7.07
N GLY A 60 10.06 -3.78 -8.20
CA GLY A 60 9.87 -2.55 -8.96
C GLY A 60 9.06 -1.51 -8.18
N ARG A 61 9.14 -0.24 -8.56
CA ARG A 61 8.49 0.88 -7.84
C ARG A 61 6.99 0.65 -7.60
N THR A 62 6.24 0.37 -8.66
CA THR A 62 4.79 0.07 -8.56
C THR A 62 4.49 -1.14 -7.66
N GLU A 63 5.36 -2.15 -7.67
CA GLU A 63 5.21 -3.31 -6.80
C GLU A 63 5.45 -2.94 -5.33
N LEU A 64 6.43 -2.08 -5.05
CA LEU A 64 6.69 -1.55 -3.71
C LEU A 64 5.52 -0.72 -3.20
N TYR A 65 4.91 0.12 -4.03
CA TYR A 65 3.70 0.88 -3.66
C TYR A 65 2.56 -0.08 -3.29
N GLY A 66 2.32 -1.09 -4.12
CA GLY A 66 1.32 -2.11 -3.83
C GLY A 66 1.60 -2.92 -2.57
N LYS A 67 2.87 -3.18 -2.25
CA LYS A 67 3.28 -3.85 -1.00
C LYS A 67 3.05 -2.96 0.22
N ALA A 68 3.42 -1.68 0.15
CA ALA A 68 3.16 -0.71 1.22
C ALA A 68 1.66 -0.57 1.49
N LEU A 69 0.84 -0.41 0.44
CA LEU A 69 -0.61 -0.33 0.60
C LEU A 69 -1.24 -1.64 1.10
N LYS A 70 -0.66 -2.80 0.78
CA LYS A 70 -1.10 -4.08 1.35
C LYS A 70 -0.86 -4.17 2.86
N CYS A 71 0.16 -3.50 3.41
CA CYS A 71 0.40 -3.44 4.85
C CYS A 71 -0.69 -2.68 5.60
N LEU A 72 -1.42 -1.80 4.92
CA LEU A 72 -2.56 -1.09 5.47
C LEU A 72 -3.80 -1.97 5.61
N GLN A 73 -3.92 -3.07 4.86
CA GLN A 73 -5.16 -3.86 4.88
C GLN A 73 -5.48 -4.36 6.29
N GLU A 74 -6.74 -4.26 6.71
CA GLU A 74 -7.23 -4.63 8.03
C GLU A 74 -6.72 -5.98 8.55
N LYS A 75 -6.69 -7.03 7.71
CA LYS A 75 -6.15 -8.36 8.10
C LYS A 75 -4.65 -8.36 8.46
N LYS A 76 -3.92 -7.27 8.19
CA LYS A 76 -2.50 -7.07 8.54
C LYS A 76 -2.32 -6.31 9.84
N ILE A 77 -3.40 -5.76 10.40
CA ILE A 77 -3.36 -5.04 11.66
C ILE A 77 -3.70 -6.03 12.77
N SER A 78 -2.76 -6.26 13.68
CA SER A 78 -2.99 -7.17 14.80
C SER A 78 -3.71 -6.46 15.94
N ALA A 79 -4.52 -7.22 16.68
CA ALA A 79 -5.40 -6.66 17.72
C ALA A 79 -4.62 -6.02 18.90
N ASP A 80 -3.36 -6.38 19.08
CA ASP A 80 -2.46 -5.84 20.10
C ASP A 80 -1.81 -4.50 19.72
N MET A 81 -1.89 -4.07 18.45
CA MET A 81 -1.17 -2.89 17.95
C MET A 81 -1.72 -1.54 18.44
N GLN A 82 -2.84 -1.49 19.17
CA GLN A 82 -3.56 -0.23 19.53
C GLN A 82 -3.73 0.73 18.34
N ALA A 83 -3.74 0.17 17.13
CA ALA A 83 -3.81 0.87 15.86
C ALA A 83 -4.92 0.24 15.03
N GLY A 84 -5.50 1.05 14.14
CA GLY A 84 -6.49 0.60 13.18
C GLY A 84 -6.15 1.04 11.76
N THR A 85 -7.07 0.81 10.85
CA THR A 85 -6.96 1.23 9.46
C THR A 85 -8.34 1.47 8.88
N ALA A 86 -8.43 2.43 7.96
CA ALA A 86 -9.61 2.59 7.13
C ALA A 86 -9.60 1.66 5.90
N PHE A 87 -8.51 0.92 5.64
CA PHE A 87 -8.41 -0.02 4.52
C PHE A 87 -9.02 -1.37 4.89
N LYS A 88 -10.36 -1.42 4.90
CA LYS A 88 -11.12 -2.65 5.17
C LYS A 88 -10.79 -3.75 4.16
N ASN A 89 -10.87 -5.01 4.60
CA ASN A 89 -10.53 -6.18 3.77
C ASN A 89 -11.41 -6.33 2.50
N GLN A 90 -12.59 -5.73 2.50
CA GLN A 90 -13.52 -5.76 1.37
C GLN A 90 -13.12 -4.82 0.21
N TYR A 91 -12.30 -3.81 0.48
CA TYR A 91 -11.83 -2.88 -0.54
C TYR A 91 -10.71 -3.53 -1.35
N LYS A 92 -10.74 -3.34 -2.67
CA LYS A 92 -9.77 -3.93 -3.58
C LYS A 92 -9.17 -2.85 -4.47
N ILE A 93 -7.85 -2.83 -4.54
CA ILE A 93 -7.10 -2.10 -5.56
C ILE A 93 -7.00 -3.00 -6.80
N ASN A 94 -7.41 -2.48 -7.96
CA ASN A 94 -7.28 -3.17 -9.24
C ASN A 94 -5.85 -3.06 -9.77
N TYR A 95 -5.32 -1.84 -9.83
CA TYR A 95 -3.94 -1.58 -10.23
C TYR A 95 -3.38 -0.32 -9.57
N ILE A 96 -2.06 -0.20 -9.65
CA ILE A 96 -1.33 1.02 -9.29
C ILE A 96 -0.47 1.37 -10.50
N LYS A 97 -0.37 2.65 -10.82
CA LYS A 97 0.49 3.16 -11.88
C LYS A 97 1.19 4.41 -11.39
N GLU A 98 2.41 4.63 -11.84
CA GLU A 98 3.13 5.88 -11.60
C GLU A 98 3.51 6.52 -12.93
N VAL A 99 3.34 7.84 -13.00
CA VAL A 99 3.74 8.69 -14.13
C VAL A 99 4.28 9.98 -13.54
N GLU A 100 5.57 10.25 -13.74
CA GLU A 100 6.21 11.52 -13.34
C GLU A 100 5.98 11.90 -11.86
N GLY A 101 6.05 10.92 -10.96
CA GLY A 101 5.84 11.12 -9.53
C GLY A 101 4.38 11.25 -9.10
N GLU A 102 3.41 11.15 -10.01
CA GLU A 102 2.00 10.95 -9.67
C GLU A 102 1.65 9.47 -9.64
N VAL A 103 1.20 8.98 -8.49
CA VAL A 103 0.77 7.58 -8.32
C VAL A 103 -0.75 7.51 -8.42
N THR A 104 -1.26 6.83 -9.44
CA THR A 104 -2.68 6.47 -9.56
C THR A 104 -2.94 5.17 -8.80
N VAL A 105 -3.91 5.19 -7.88
CA VAL A 105 -4.43 4.03 -7.16
C VAL A 105 -5.85 3.77 -7.62
N ASP A 106 -6.05 2.72 -8.41
CA ASP A 106 -7.36 2.36 -8.94
C ASP A 106 -8.07 1.38 -8.02
N PHE A 107 -9.28 1.73 -7.60
CA PHE A 107 -10.11 0.91 -6.74
C PHE A 107 -11.24 0.20 -7.52
N SER A 108 -11.63 -0.99 -7.07
CA SER A 108 -12.81 -1.69 -7.58
C SER A 108 -14.08 -1.12 -6.94
N SER A 109 -15.08 -0.71 -7.73
CA SER A 109 -16.37 -0.18 -7.21
C SER A 109 -17.10 -1.13 -6.23
N ARG A 110 -16.82 -2.43 -6.29
CA ARG A 110 -17.43 -3.41 -5.39
C ARG A 110 -17.11 -3.12 -3.93
N ASN A 111 -18.17 -3.01 -3.13
CA ASN A 111 -18.14 -2.77 -1.68
C ASN A 111 -17.46 -1.45 -1.26
N LEU A 112 -17.29 -0.50 -2.18
CA LEU A 112 -16.81 0.85 -1.88
C LEU A 112 -17.93 1.69 -1.25
N VAL A 113 -18.26 1.33 -0.02
CA VAL A 113 -19.28 1.97 0.81
C VAL A 113 -18.71 2.16 2.21
N GLY A 114 -19.00 3.31 2.80
CA GLY A 114 -18.51 3.69 4.12
C GLY A 114 -19.07 5.04 4.54
N THR A 115 -18.68 5.51 5.71
CA THR A 115 -19.04 6.87 6.16
C THR A 115 -18.08 7.90 5.59
N GLU A 116 -18.44 9.19 5.66
CA GLU A 116 -17.54 10.29 5.30
C GLU A 116 -16.20 10.20 6.03
N LEU A 117 -16.21 9.91 7.34
CA LEU A 117 -14.98 9.78 8.12
C LEU A 117 -14.13 8.59 7.62
N GLU A 118 -14.74 7.45 7.31
CA GLU A 118 -14.02 6.30 6.77
C GLU A 118 -13.38 6.59 5.42
N GLU A 119 -14.08 7.31 4.54
CA GLU A 119 -13.57 7.72 3.23
C GLU A 119 -12.39 8.69 3.37
N ARG A 120 -12.53 9.73 4.19
CA ARG A 120 -11.46 10.71 4.48
C ARG A 120 -10.20 10.01 5.00
N LEU A 121 -10.36 9.12 5.98
CA LEU A 121 -9.25 8.40 6.60
C LEU A 121 -8.61 7.39 5.63
N LEU A 122 -9.40 6.76 4.74
CA LEU A 122 -8.86 5.88 3.71
C LEU A 122 -7.96 6.65 2.75
N ILE A 123 -8.43 7.79 2.25
CA ILE A 123 -7.65 8.64 1.33
C ILE A 123 -6.40 9.16 2.05
N ALA A 124 -6.56 9.77 3.23
CA ALA A 124 -5.45 10.34 3.99
C ALA A 124 -4.35 9.31 4.30
N GLN A 125 -4.69 8.12 4.78
CA GLN A 125 -3.67 7.11 5.10
C GLN A 125 -2.90 6.65 3.84
N ILE A 126 -3.56 6.55 2.69
CA ILE A 126 -2.93 6.12 1.42
C ILE A 126 -2.00 7.21 0.93
N VAL A 127 -2.46 8.46 0.91
CA VAL A 127 -1.64 9.61 0.53
C VAL A 127 -0.41 9.69 1.41
N ALA A 128 -0.59 9.68 2.75
CA ALA A 128 0.50 9.77 3.71
C ALA A 128 1.49 8.59 3.60
N THR A 129 0.99 7.37 3.37
CA THR A 129 1.85 6.19 3.19
C THR A 129 2.70 6.31 1.93
N LEU A 130 2.12 6.74 0.81
CA LEU A 130 2.85 6.82 -0.46
C LEU A 130 3.83 7.99 -0.49
N THR A 131 3.38 9.21 -0.16
CA THR A 131 4.25 10.39 -0.17
C THR A 131 5.28 10.36 0.97
N GLY A 132 4.97 9.71 2.10
CA GLY A 132 5.87 9.57 3.24
C GLY A 132 6.87 8.40 3.13
N SER A 133 6.64 7.43 2.25
CA SER A 133 7.54 6.29 2.04
C SER A 133 8.52 6.46 0.89
N PHE A 134 8.14 7.24 -0.13
CA PHE A 134 8.81 7.23 -1.43
C PHE A 134 9.05 8.67 -1.89
N GLU A 135 10.30 9.14 -1.83
CA GLU A 135 10.67 10.54 -2.11
C GLU A 135 10.29 11.01 -3.52
N GLU A 136 10.27 10.07 -4.47
CA GLU A 136 9.81 10.25 -5.84
C GLU A 136 8.30 10.53 -6.00
N VAL A 137 7.47 10.19 -5.00
CA VAL A 137 6.01 10.30 -5.08
C VAL A 137 5.60 11.67 -4.57
N SER A 138 5.21 12.53 -5.51
CA SER A 138 4.81 13.90 -5.22
C SER A 138 3.32 14.05 -4.95
N ARG A 139 2.49 13.18 -5.54
CA ARG A 139 1.03 13.23 -5.42
C ARG A 139 0.39 11.88 -5.71
N VAL A 140 -0.83 11.69 -5.21
CA VAL A 140 -1.63 10.48 -5.38
C VAL A 140 -2.96 10.82 -6.02
N ARG A 141 -3.33 10.09 -7.07
CA ARG A 141 -4.61 10.19 -7.75
C ARG A 141 -5.43 8.93 -7.52
N PHE A 142 -6.74 9.07 -7.40
CA PHE A 142 -7.65 7.95 -7.26
C PHE A 142 -8.55 7.81 -8.48
N THR A 143 -8.82 6.57 -8.87
CA THR A 143 -9.76 6.20 -9.94
C THR A 143 -10.59 4.99 -9.49
N VAL A 144 -11.71 4.75 -10.16
CA VAL A 144 -12.58 3.60 -9.87
C VAL A 144 -12.84 2.82 -11.15
N ASP A 145 -12.55 1.52 -11.12
CA ASP A 145 -12.70 0.59 -12.25
C ASP A 145 -12.06 1.07 -13.56
N GLY A 146 -10.92 1.76 -13.46
CA GLY A 146 -10.14 2.28 -14.57
C GLY A 146 -10.54 3.69 -15.03
N GLU A 147 -11.62 4.25 -14.49
CA GLU A 147 -12.17 5.53 -14.93
C GLU A 147 -12.02 6.64 -13.86
N PRO A 148 -11.95 7.92 -14.26
CA PRO A 148 -12.08 9.04 -13.33
C PRO A 148 -13.38 8.94 -12.53
N ALA A 149 -13.31 9.25 -11.24
CA ALA A 149 -14.45 9.21 -10.33
C ALA A 149 -14.52 10.50 -9.50
N GLU A 150 -15.71 10.87 -9.05
CA GLU A 150 -15.90 12.04 -8.18
C GLU A 150 -15.58 11.73 -6.72
N THR A 151 -15.88 10.51 -6.27
CA THR A 151 -15.67 10.07 -4.88
C THR A 151 -15.33 8.57 -4.86
N LEU A 152 -14.77 8.08 -3.75
CA LEU A 152 -14.62 6.64 -3.50
C LEU A 152 -15.92 6.05 -2.92
N MET A 153 -16.57 6.77 -1.98
CA MET A 153 -17.72 6.28 -1.21
C MET A 153 -18.90 7.26 -1.15
N GLY A 154 -18.82 8.40 -1.85
CA GLY A 154 -19.92 9.38 -1.94
C GLY A 154 -19.73 10.66 -1.12
N HIS A 155 -18.59 10.87 -0.45
CA HIS A 155 -18.41 12.00 0.47
C HIS A 155 -17.22 12.91 0.14
N VAL A 156 -16.08 12.36 -0.28
CA VAL A 156 -14.85 13.16 -0.49
C VAL A 156 -14.55 13.28 -1.99
N CYS A 157 -14.36 14.51 -2.46
CA CYS A 157 -14.00 14.76 -3.86
C CYS A 157 -12.60 14.22 -4.18
N ILE A 158 -12.49 13.32 -5.16
CA ILE A 158 -11.22 12.72 -5.63
C ILE A 158 -10.91 13.05 -7.09
N ALA A 159 -11.61 14.04 -7.67
CA ALA A 159 -11.44 14.43 -9.07
C ALA A 159 -10.03 14.98 -9.39
N TYR A 160 -9.27 15.34 -8.36
CA TYR A 160 -7.89 15.84 -8.43
C TYR A 160 -6.96 15.00 -7.57
N SER A 161 -5.67 15.15 -7.82
CA SER A 161 -4.61 14.45 -7.08
C SER A 161 -4.27 15.16 -5.77
N PHE A 162 -3.88 14.39 -4.75
CA PHE A 162 -3.53 14.86 -3.42
C PHE A 162 -2.02 14.83 -3.21
N ALA A 163 -1.42 15.94 -2.80
CA ALA A 163 -0.01 16.02 -2.43
C ALA A 163 0.22 15.76 -0.93
N SER A 164 -0.82 15.95 -0.11
CA SER A 164 -0.77 15.82 1.35
C SER A 164 -2.04 15.15 1.89
N PRO A 165 -1.97 14.33 2.95
CA PRO A 165 -3.16 13.77 3.59
C PRO A 165 -4.15 14.82 4.10
N LEU A 166 -3.68 16.04 4.40
CA LEU A 166 -4.52 17.14 4.89
C LEU A 166 -5.44 17.73 3.82
N GLU A 167 -5.15 17.50 2.53
CA GLU A 167 -6.01 17.95 1.42
C GLU A 167 -7.28 17.10 1.27
N ALA A 168 -7.35 15.97 1.98
CA ALA A 168 -8.53 15.11 2.03
C ALA A 168 -9.51 15.50 3.15
N VAL A 169 -9.27 16.62 3.86
CA VAL A 169 -9.99 17.06 5.07
C VAL A 169 -10.79 18.33 4.83
#